data_AF-A0A3Y9BZV7-F1
#
_entry.id   AF-A0A3Y9BZV7-F1
#
_cell.length_a   1.000
_cell.length_b   1.000
_cell.length_c   1.000
_cell.angle_alpha   90.00
_cell.angle_beta   90.00
_cell.angle_gamma   90.00
#
_symmetry.space_group_name_H-M   'P 1'
#
loop_
_entity.id
_entity.type
_entity.pdbx_description
1 polymer ?
#
loop_
_entity_poly.entity_id
_entity_poly.type
_entity_poly.pdbx_seq_one_letter_code
_entity_poly.pdbx_strand_id
1 'polypeptide(L)'
;MENANKVFPEMATMPIALVILIVCAIGAVIGLVNGIIIAYLNVTPFITTLGTMIIVYGINSLYYDFVGASPISGFDSGFSTFAQGFVAMGSFRLSYITFYALIAVAFVWVLWNKTRFGKNIFAIGGNPEAAKVSGVNVALNLLMIYALSGVFYAFGGLLEAGRIGSATNNLGFMYELDAIAACVVGGVSFSGGVGTVFGVVTGVIIFTVINYGLTYIGVNPYWQYIIKGGIIIFAVALDSLKYARKK
;
A
#
# COMPACT_ATOMS: atom_id res chain seq x y z
N MET A 1 -32.54 7.85 -3.80
CA MET A 1 -32.51 6.57 -4.54
C MET A 1 -32.01 5.53 -3.56
N GLU A 2 -32.89 4.62 -3.16
CA GLU A 2 -32.56 3.55 -2.21
C GLU A 2 -31.69 2.51 -2.94
N ASN A 3 -30.44 2.36 -2.50
CA ASN A 3 -29.51 1.41 -3.12
C ASN A 3 -30.00 -0.01 -2.86
N ALA A 4 -30.53 -0.68 -3.89
CA ALA A 4 -31.03 -2.06 -3.81
C ALA A 4 -29.93 -3.09 -3.45
N ASN A 5 -28.65 -2.72 -3.60
CA ASN A 5 -27.49 -3.57 -3.31
C ASN A 5 -26.85 -3.29 -1.93
N LYS A 6 -27.59 -2.70 -0.98
CA LYS A 6 -27.07 -2.46 0.36
C LYS A 6 -26.78 -3.80 1.06
N VAL A 7 -25.51 -4.01 1.41
CA VAL A 7 -25.07 -5.12 2.26
C VAL A 7 -25.78 -5.11 3.62
N PHE A 8 -26.02 -3.91 4.17
CA PHE A 8 -26.75 -3.71 5.41
C PHE A 8 -27.98 -2.83 5.13
N PRO A 9 -29.18 -3.44 4.94
CA PRO A 9 -30.38 -2.72 4.52
C PRO A 9 -30.77 -1.60 5.48
N GLU A 10 -30.64 -1.83 6.79
CA GLU A 10 -31.09 -0.91 7.85
C GLU A 10 -30.09 0.21 8.19
N MET A 11 -28.86 0.17 7.66
CA MET A 11 -27.89 1.23 7.93
C MET A 11 -28.13 2.47 7.05
N ALA A 12 -28.19 3.63 7.72
CA ALA A 12 -28.19 4.94 7.06
C ALA A 12 -26.84 5.21 6.37
N THR A 13 -26.85 6.06 5.35
CA THR A 13 -25.62 6.50 4.70
C THR A 13 -24.77 7.32 5.67
N MET A 14 -23.57 6.82 5.97
CA MET A 14 -22.62 7.54 6.82
C MET A 14 -21.90 8.63 6.01
N PRO A 15 -21.55 9.77 6.65
CA PRO A 15 -20.70 10.77 6.03
C PRO A 15 -19.36 10.17 5.58
N ILE A 16 -18.91 10.51 4.37
CA ILE A 16 -17.69 9.94 3.78
C ILE A 16 -16.45 10.13 4.65
N ALA A 17 -16.35 11.27 5.34
CA ALA A 17 -15.24 11.57 6.24
C ALA A 17 -15.14 10.54 7.39
N LEU A 18 -16.29 10.11 7.92
CA LEU A 18 -16.33 9.10 8.98
C LEU A 18 -15.89 7.73 8.45
N VAL A 19 -16.32 7.36 7.24
CA VAL A 19 -15.89 6.12 6.58
C VAL A 19 -14.38 6.10 6.37
N ILE A 20 -13.80 7.19 5.87
CA ILE A 20 -12.34 7.31 5.68
C ILE A 20 -11.61 7.13 7.02
N LEU A 21 -12.08 7.79 8.08
CA LEU A 21 -11.47 7.67 9.41
C LEU A 21 -11.52 6.23 9.95
N ILE A 22 -12.66 5.55 9.81
CA ILE A 22 -12.81 4.15 10.25
C ILE A 22 -11.87 3.24 9.47
N VAL A 23 -11.83 3.37 8.14
CA VAL A 23 -10.97 2.54 7.28
C VAL A 23 -9.49 2.77 7.60
N CYS A 24 -9.07 4.04 7.74
CA CYS A 24 -7.71 4.36 8.15
C CYS A 24 -7.38 3.85 9.57
N ALA A 25 -8.33 3.89 10.50
CA ALA A 25 -8.13 3.36 11.85
C ALA A 25 -7.94 1.84 11.84
N ILE A 26 -8.74 1.10 11.06
CA ILE A 26 -8.57 -0.36 10.88
C ILE A 26 -7.19 -0.65 10.28
N GLY A 27 -6.80 0.08 9.23
CA GLY A 27 -5.47 -0.04 8.63
C GLY A 27 -4.34 0.23 9.63
N ALA A 28 -4.47 1.27 10.44
CA ALA A 28 -3.51 1.61 11.49
C ALA A 28 -3.40 0.50 12.54
N VAL A 29 -4.51 -0.11 12.96
CA VAL A 29 -4.53 -1.22 13.93
C VAL A 29 -3.81 -2.44 13.36
N ILE A 30 -4.11 -2.84 12.13
CA ILE A 30 -3.43 -3.96 11.47
C ILE A 30 -1.93 -3.67 11.33
N GLY A 31 -1.59 -2.43 10.95
CA GLY A 31 -0.20 -1.95 10.92
C GLY A 31 0.48 -2.03 12.28
N LEU A 32 -0.19 -1.59 13.35
CA LEU A 32 0.34 -1.66 14.71
C LEU A 32 0.58 -3.11 15.15
N VAL A 33 -0.31 -4.05 14.82
CA VAL A 33 -0.10 -5.47 15.12
C VAL A 33 1.20 -5.98 14.47
N ASN A 34 1.42 -5.65 13.18
CA ASN A 34 2.69 -5.97 12.51
C ASN A 34 3.88 -5.31 13.22
N GLY A 35 3.76 -4.03 13.57
CA GLY A 35 4.79 -3.30 14.28
C GLY A 35 5.12 -3.90 15.65
N ILE A 36 4.12 -4.35 16.42
CA ILE A 36 4.32 -4.99 17.73
C ILE A 36 5.07 -6.30 17.57
N ILE A 37 4.64 -7.15 16.63
CA ILE A 37 5.29 -8.44 16.37
C ILE A 37 6.75 -8.22 15.97
N ILE A 38 7.03 -7.25 15.10
CA ILE A 38 8.39 -7.01 14.62
C ILE A 38 9.25 -6.35 15.70
N ALA A 39 8.72 -5.35 16.41
CA ALA A 39 9.48 -4.59 17.39
C ALA A 39 9.75 -5.34 18.71
N TYR A 40 8.80 -6.16 19.18
CA TYR A 40 8.91 -6.83 20.48
C TYR A 40 9.23 -8.31 20.36
N LEU A 41 8.66 -9.01 19.37
CA LEU A 41 8.92 -10.45 19.18
C LEU A 41 10.14 -10.70 18.27
N ASN A 42 10.74 -9.64 17.70
CA ASN A 42 11.92 -9.72 16.82
C ASN A 42 11.73 -10.69 15.64
N VAL A 43 10.51 -10.80 15.14
CA VAL A 43 10.21 -11.62 13.95
C VAL A 43 10.63 -10.84 12.70
N THR A 44 11.17 -11.54 11.71
CA THR A 44 11.57 -10.95 10.43
C THR A 44 10.37 -10.27 9.74
N PRO A 45 10.48 -8.98 9.35
CA PRO A 45 9.37 -8.21 8.78
C PRO A 45 8.58 -8.90 7.67
N PHE A 46 9.28 -9.51 6.71
CA PHE A 46 8.66 -10.15 5.55
C PHE A 46 7.70 -11.28 5.95
N ILE A 47 8.10 -12.10 6.93
CA ILE A 47 7.28 -13.23 7.40
C ILE A 47 6.04 -12.70 8.13
N THR A 48 6.21 -11.69 8.99
CA THR A 48 5.09 -11.07 9.70
C THR A 48 4.07 -10.48 8.73
N THR A 49 4.50 -9.69 7.75
CA THR A 49 3.58 -9.04 6.80
C THR A 49 2.91 -10.06 5.89
N LEU A 50 3.61 -11.11 5.47
CA LEU A 50 3.05 -12.19 4.66
C LEU A 50 2.02 -13.00 5.46
N GLY A 51 2.29 -13.30 6.73
CA GLY A 51 1.34 -13.95 7.62
C GLY A 51 0.07 -13.11 7.84
N THR A 52 0.24 -11.82 8.14
CA THR A 52 -0.89 -10.90 8.34
C THR A 52 -1.70 -10.70 7.06
N MET A 53 -1.06 -10.65 5.88
CA MET A 53 -1.75 -10.63 4.60
C MET A 53 -2.71 -11.82 4.45
N ILE A 54 -2.25 -13.04 4.74
CA ILE A 54 -3.08 -14.26 4.64
C ILE A 54 -4.23 -14.21 5.66
N ILE A 55 -3.97 -13.77 6.89
CA ILE A 55 -5.00 -13.65 7.93
C ILE A 55 -6.08 -12.64 7.51
N VAL A 56 -5.67 -11.45 7.07
CA VAL A 56 -6.60 -10.39 6.63
C VAL A 56 -7.39 -10.82 5.40
N TYR A 57 -6.75 -11.49 4.45
CA TYR A 57 -7.43 -12.06 3.28
C TYR A 57 -8.46 -13.14 3.68
N GLY A 58 -8.15 -13.99 4.66
CA GLY A 58 -9.08 -14.97 5.21
C GLY A 58 -10.29 -14.32 5.90
N ILE A 59 -10.07 -13.28 6.70
CA ILE A 59 -11.13 -12.50 7.33
C ILE A 59 -12.03 -11.83 6.27
N ASN A 60 -11.42 -11.24 5.24
CA ASN A 60 -12.15 -10.66 4.11
C ASN A 60 -12.99 -11.73 3.38
N SER A 61 -12.44 -12.93 3.17
CA SER A 61 -13.15 -14.03 2.54
C SER A 61 -14.36 -14.48 3.34
N LEU A 62 -14.24 -14.59 4.67
CA LEU A 62 -15.36 -14.89 5.56
C LEU A 62 -16.45 -13.81 5.51
N TYR A 63 -16.05 -12.54 5.40
CA TYR A 63 -17.00 -11.44 5.23
C TYR A 63 -17.78 -11.55 3.91
N TYR A 64 -17.11 -11.84 2.79
CA TYR A 64 -17.79 -12.02 1.50
C TYR A 64 -18.67 -13.28 1.46
N ASP A 65 -18.28 -14.36 2.15
CA ASP A 65 -19.10 -15.56 2.31
C ASP A 65 -20.43 -15.23 3.02
N PHE A 66 -20.37 -14.47 4.11
CA PHE A 66 -21.56 -14.01 4.84
C PHE A 66 -22.46 -13.08 4.01
N VAL A 67 -21.87 -12.19 3.21
CA VAL A 67 -22.61 -11.16 2.44
C VAL A 67 -23.19 -11.69 1.11
N GLY A 68 -22.82 -12.91 0.70
CA GLY A 68 -23.44 -13.60 -0.45
C GLY A 68 -22.58 -13.67 -1.72
N ALA A 69 -21.25 -13.66 -1.58
CA ALA A 69 -20.22 -13.88 -2.62
C ALA A 69 -20.26 -12.97 -3.87
N SER A 70 -21.29 -12.15 -4.02
CA SER A 70 -21.47 -11.22 -5.13
C SER A 70 -20.60 -9.98 -4.93
N PRO A 71 -20.12 -9.35 -6.02
CA PRO A 71 -19.41 -8.09 -5.95
C PRO A 71 -20.23 -7.01 -5.23
N ILE A 72 -19.65 -6.41 -4.20
CA ILE A 72 -20.26 -5.28 -3.51
C ILE A 72 -20.11 -4.06 -4.42
N SER A 73 -21.23 -3.49 -4.86
CA SER A 73 -21.27 -2.42 -5.86
C SER A 73 -22.40 -1.44 -5.58
N GLY A 74 -22.50 -0.38 -6.38
CA GLY A 74 -23.51 0.66 -6.18
C GLY A 74 -23.16 1.56 -5.00
N PHE A 75 -21.91 2.03 -4.93
CA PHE A 75 -21.49 2.93 -3.85
C PHE A 75 -22.24 4.26 -3.88
N ASP A 76 -22.34 4.90 -2.72
CA ASP A 76 -22.96 6.22 -2.60
C ASP A 76 -22.32 7.25 -3.53
N SER A 77 -23.13 8.18 -4.03
CA SER A 77 -22.69 9.22 -4.97
C SER A 77 -21.55 10.10 -4.43
N GLY A 78 -21.52 10.36 -3.11
CA GLY A 78 -20.44 11.09 -2.47
C GLY A 78 -19.12 10.33 -2.52
N PHE A 79 -19.16 9.01 -2.30
CA PHE A 79 -17.98 8.16 -2.40
C PHE A 79 -17.48 8.01 -3.84
N SER A 80 -18.40 7.76 -4.77
CA SER A 80 -18.08 7.67 -6.20
C SER A 80 -17.48 8.97 -6.72
N THR A 81 -18.01 10.13 -6.31
CA THR A 81 -17.43 11.45 -6.68
C THR A 81 -16.06 11.67 -6.06
N PHE A 82 -15.84 11.25 -4.82
CA PHE A 82 -14.54 11.38 -4.15
C PHE A 82 -13.44 10.56 -4.83
N ALA A 83 -13.76 9.34 -5.29
CA ALA A 83 -12.80 8.45 -5.91
C ALA A 83 -12.68 8.62 -7.44
N GLN A 84 -13.78 8.91 -8.15
CA GLN A 84 -13.83 9.00 -9.62
C GLN A 84 -13.90 10.43 -10.13
N GLY A 85 -14.02 11.42 -9.23
CA GLY A 85 -14.05 12.84 -9.57
C GLY A 85 -12.81 13.27 -10.36
N PHE A 86 -13.00 14.29 -11.19
CA PHE A 86 -11.93 14.85 -12.01
C PHE A 86 -12.01 16.37 -12.06
N VAL A 87 -10.84 17.02 -12.09
CA VAL A 87 -10.72 18.42 -12.48
C VAL A 87 -10.57 18.46 -13.99
N ALA A 88 -11.48 19.16 -14.67
CA ALA A 88 -11.36 19.44 -16.09
C ALA A 88 -10.68 20.79 -16.30
N MET A 89 -9.51 20.79 -16.96
CA MET A 89 -8.88 21.99 -17.50
C MET A 89 -8.93 21.91 -19.02
N GLY A 90 -10.02 22.40 -19.61
CA GLY A 90 -10.26 22.31 -21.05
C GLY A 90 -10.42 20.85 -21.51
N SER A 91 -9.52 20.38 -22.39
CA SER A 91 -9.49 18.99 -22.88
C SER A 91 -8.79 18.02 -21.93
N PHE A 92 -8.07 18.51 -20.91
CA PHE A 92 -7.33 17.67 -19.98
C PHE A 92 -8.19 17.35 -18.75
N ARG A 93 -8.35 16.06 -18.46
CA ARG A 93 -9.08 15.56 -17.28
C ARG A 93 -8.10 14.91 -16.33
N LEU A 94 -7.94 15.50 -15.14
CA LEU A 94 -7.09 14.98 -14.07
C LEU A 94 -7.97 14.40 -12.96
N SER A 95 -7.82 13.10 -12.69
CA SER A 95 -8.57 12.43 -11.62
C SER A 95 -8.11 12.92 -10.24
N TYR A 96 -9.04 13.00 -9.28
CA TYR A 96 -8.76 13.35 -7.89
C TYR A 96 -7.73 12.42 -7.23
N ILE A 97 -7.68 11.14 -7.63
CA ILE A 97 -6.69 10.17 -7.16
C ILE A 97 -5.26 10.65 -7.41
N THR A 98 -5.00 11.33 -8.54
CA THR A 98 -3.67 11.90 -8.83
C THR A 98 -3.29 12.97 -7.81
N PHE A 99 -4.23 13.83 -7.39
CA PHE A 99 -3.97 14.83 -6.37
C PHE A 99 -3.73 14.18 -5.00
N TYR A 100 -4.50 13.16 -4.63
CA TYR A 100 -4.26 12.42 -3.39
C TYR A 100 -2.88 11.75 -3.37
N ALA A 101 -2.46 11.16 -4.49
CA ALA A 101 -1.14 10.59 -4.64
C ALA A 101 -0.03 11.65 -4.51
N LEU A 102 -0.18 12.82 -5.13
CA LEU A 102 0.77 13.92 -5.01
C LEU A 102 0.88 14.45 -3.57
N ILE A 103 -0.25 14.58 -2.88
CA ILE A 103 -0.29 14.98 -1.46
C ILE A 103 0.42 13.93 -0.59
N ALA A 104 0.16 12.65 -0.82
CA ALA A 104 0.82 11.56 -0.10
C ALA A 104 2.34 11.57 -0.34
N VAL A 105 2.78 11.73 -1.58
CA VAL A 105 4.22 11.83 -1.94
C VAL A 105 4.86 13.05 -1.26
N ALA A 106 4.21 14.22 -1.30
CA ALA A 106 4.71 15.42 -0.64
C ALA A 106 4.80 15.24 0.88
N PHE A 107 3.78 14.66 1.49
CA PHE A 107 3.75 14.36 2.92
C PHE A 107 4.89 13.41 3.32
N VAL A 108 5.07 12.30 2.60
CA VAL A 108 6.14 11.34 2.87
C VAL A 108 7.51 11.96 2.62
N TRP A 109 7.65 12.81 1.60
CA TRP A 109 8.90 13.53 1.32
C TRP A 109 9.29 14.49 2.46
N VAL A 110 8.33 15.24 3.01
CA VAL A 110 8.57 16.09 4.18
C VAL A 110 8.92 15.22 5.38
N LEU A 111 8.18 14.14 5.61
CA LEU A 111 8.43 13.22 6.71
C LEU A 111 9.86 12.64 6.63
N TRP A 112 10.31 12.16 5.47
CA TRP A 112 11.63 11.56 5.31
C TRP A 112 12.77 12.58 5.40
N ASN A 113 12.64 13.75 4.77
CA ASN A 113 13.75 14.69 4.62
C ASN A 113 13.80 15.78 5.69
N LYS A 114 12.67 16.15 6.28
CA LYS A 114 12.57 17.32 7.18
C LYS A 114 12.36 16.95 8.64
N THR A 115 11.97 15.70 8.96
CA THR A 115 11.70 15.31 10.35
C THR A 115 12.79 14.43 10.96
N ARG A 116 12.86 14.42 12.29
CA ARG A 116 13.73 13.49 13.04
C ARG A 116 13.32 12.03 12.82
N PHE A 117 12.02 11.78 12.67
CA PHE A 117 11.47 10.46 12.38
C PHE A 117 12.07 9.86 11.11
N GLY A 118 12.15 10.65 10.02
CA GLY A 118 12.80 10.23 8.79
C GLY A 118 14.26 9.79 8.98
N LYS A 119 15.07 10.59 9.69
CA LYS A 119 16.47 10.25 10.00
C LYS A 119 16.58 8.97 10.84
N ASN A 120 15.68 8.79 11.81
CA ASN A 120 15.62 7.58 12.63
C ASN A 120 15.31 6.34 11.79
N ILE A 121 14.41 6.44 10.81
CA ILE A 121 14.10 5.33 9.88
C ILE A 121 15.37 4.86 9.15
N PHE A 122 16.14 5.79 8.59
CA PHE A 122 17.38 5.45 7.88
C PHE A 122 18.45 4.87 8.82
N ALA A 123 18.58 5.43 10.03
CA ALA A 123 19.51 4.92 11.03
C ALA A 123 19.16 3.48 11.47
N ILE A 124 17.87 3.22 11.73
CA ILE A 124 17.37 1.88 12.07
C ILE A 124 17.60 0.91 10.91
N GLY A 125 17.31 1.32 9.68
CA GLY A 125 17.50 0.49 8.50
C GLY A 125 18.97 0.15 8.21
N GLY A 126 19.92 1.03 8.56
CA GLY A 126 21.35 0.77 8.36
C GLY A 126 21.94 -0.13 9.44
N ASN A 127 21.68 0.19 10.71
CA ASN A 127 22.09 -0.65 11.83
C ASN A 127 21.19 -0.39 13.06
N PRO A 128 20.24 -1.30 13.37
CA PRO A 128 19.33 -1.15 14.51
C PRO A 128 20.03 -1.06 15.86
N GLU A 129 21.14 -1.80 16.05
CA GLU A 129 21.89 -1.80 17.31
C GLU A 129 22.61 -0.47 17.52
N ALA A 130 23.26 0.05 16.48
CA ALA A 130 23.92 1.36 16.53
C ALA A 130 22.92 2.50 16.73
N ALA A 131 21.73 2.41 16.12
CA ALA A 131 20.65 3.37 16.34
C ALA A 131 20.19 3.36 17.81
N LYS A 132 20.06 2.19 18.43
CA LYS A 132 19.69 2.05 19.84
C LYS A 132 20.72 2.67 20.79
N VAL A 133 22.02 2.45 20.53
CA VAL A 133 23.12 3.06 21.30
C VAL A 133 23.15 4.58 21.12
N SER A 134 22.71 5.09 19.96
CA SER A 134 22.58 6.52 19.67
C SER A 134 21.33 7.19 20.27
N GLY A 135 20.60 6.50 21.14
CA GLY A 135 19.41 7.02 21.83
C GLY A 135 18.11 6.98 21.02
N VAL A 136 18.09 6.30 19.86
CA VAL A 136 16.87 6.12 19.07
C VAL A 136 16.04 4.99 19.68
N ASN A 137 14.78 5.28 20.03
CA ASN A 137 13.84 4.25 20.44
C ASN A 137 13.37 3.44 19.22
N VAL A 138 14.10 2.37 18.89
CA VAL A 138 13.85 1.52 17.72
C VAL A 138 12.42 0.96 17.74
N ALA A 139 11.96 0.45 18.88
CA ALA A 139 10.64 -0.15 19.00
C ALA A 139 9.52 0.84 18.69
N LEU A 140 9.58 2.05 19.26
CA LEU A 140 8.58 3.09 19.01
C LEU A 140 8.57 3.54 17.55
N ASN A 141 9.75 3.69 16.94
CA ASN A 141 9.84 4.07 15.53
C ASN A 141 9.27 2.97 14.63
N LEU A 142 9.54 1.69 14.91
CA LEU A 142 8.95 0.56 14.16
C LEU A 142 7.41 0.57 14.25
N LEU A 143 6.85 0.73 15.46
CA LEU A 143 5.40 0.85 15.63
C LEU A 143 4.79 1.97 14.77
N MET A 144 5.40 3.15 14.81
CA MET A 144 4.95 4.30 14.01
C MET A 144 5.07 4.06 12.51
N ILE A 145 6.16 3.43 12.04
CA ILE A 145 6.35 3.09 10.62
C ILE A 145 5.23 2.18 10.15
N TYR A 146 4.97 1.07 10.85
CA TYR A 146 3.95 0.12 10.41
C TYR A 146 2.52 0.66 10.56
N ALA A 147 2.24 1.44 11.60
CA ALA A 147 0.95 2.11 11.76
C ALA A 147 0.67 3.08 10.59
N LEU A 148 1.65 3.93 10.26
CA LEU A 148 1.54 4.88 9.17
C LEU A 148 1.39 4.18 7.82
N SER A 149 2.18 3.14 7.56
CA SER A 149 2.03 2.31 6.36
C SER A 149 0.64 1.69 6.27
N GLY A 150 0.11 1.17 7.38
CA GLY A 150 -1.25 0.64 7.44
C GLY A 150 -2.34 1.65 7.08
N VAL A 151 -2.19 2.92 7.50
CA VAL A 151 -3.08 4.02 7.09
C VAL A 151 -3.02 4.23 5.57
N PHE A 152 -1.82 4.28 4.98
CA PHE A 152 -1.66 4.43 3.54
C PHE A 152 -2.23 3.26 2.74
N TYR A 153 -2.06 2.02 3.23
CA TYR A 153 -2.61 0.82 2.57
C TYR A 153 -4.14 0.85 2.58
N ALA A 154 -4.75 1.16 3.73
CA ALA A 154 -6.19 1.24 3.86
C ALA A 154 -6.78 2.38 3.02
N PHE A 155 -6.12 3.55 3.01
CA PHE A 155 -6.54 4.68 2.17
C PHE A 155 -6.41 4.36 0.67
N GLY A 156 -5.31 3.72 0.24
CA GLY A 156 -5.11 3.27 -1.13
C GLY A 156 -6.15 2.23 -1.57
N GLY A 157 -6.44 1.24 -0.72
CA GLY A 157 -7.47 0.23 -1.00
C GLY A 157 -8.88 0.82 -1.10
N LEU A 158 -9.21 1.79 -0.24
CA LEU A 158 -10.47 2.54 -0.32
C LEU A 158 -10.60 3.29 -1.65
N LEU A 159 -9.53 3.98 -2.08
CA LEU A 159 -9.52 4.69 -3.36
C LEU A 159 -9.65 3.73 -4.54
N GLU A 160 -9.01 2.56 -4.48
CA GLU A 160 -9.07 1.56 -5.54
C GLU A 160 -10.48 0.96 -5.69
N ALA A 161 -11.13 0.61 -4.58
CA ALA A 161 -12.52 0.17 -4.58
C ALA A 161 -13.45 1.24 -5.18
N GLY A 162 -13.28 2.51 -4.78
CA GLY A 162 -14.04 3.61 -5.34
C GLY A 162 -13.77 3.87 -6.82
N ARG A 163 -12.51 3.74 -7.27
CA ARG A 163 -12.09 3.89 -8.67
C ARG A 163 -12.75 2.87 -9.58
N ILE A 164 -12.86 1.62 -9.13
CA ILE A 164 -13.49 0.53 -9.88
C ILE A 164 -15.02 0.60 -9.79
N GLY A 165 -15.56 1.14 -8.69
CA GLY A 165 -17.01 1.20 -8.45
C GLY A 165 -17.61 -0.11 -7.97
N SER A 166 -16.78 -1.13 -7.74
CA SER A 166 -17.13 -2.38 -7.10
C SER A 166 -15.95 -2.96 -6.34
N ALA A 167 -16.26 -3.81 -5.36
CA ALA A 167 -15.28 -4.57 -4.60
C ALA A 167 -15.63 -6.06 -4.63
N THR A 168 -14.62 -6.90 -4.79
CA THR A 168 -14.73 -8.36 -4.75
C THR A 168 -13.72 -8.91 -3.76
N ASN A 169 -13.87 -10.18 -3.36
CA ASN A 169 -12.95 -10.83 -2.43
C ASN A 169 -11.48 -10.78 -2.91
N ASN A 170 -11.26 -10.83 -4.23
CA ASN A 170 -9.92 -10.86 -4.84
C ASN A 170 -9.44 -9.48 -5.30
N LEU A 171 -10.15 -8.40 -4.97
CA LEU A 171 -9.73 -7.06 -5.34
C LEU A 171 -8.40 -6.72 -4.67
N GLY A 172 -7.38 -6.37 -5.47
CA GLY A 172 -6.06 -6.04 -4.96
C GLY A 172 -5.21 -7.27 -4.55
N PHE A 173 -5.62 -8.48 -4.92
CA PHE A 173 -4.84 -9.69 -4.63
C PHE A 173 -3.42 -9.59 -5.20
N MET A 174 -2.40 -9.83 -4.35
CA MET A 174 -0.96 -9.76 -4.65
C MET A 174 -0.40 -8.34 -4.88
N TYR A 175 -1.15 -7.27 -4.59
CA TYR A 175 -0.63 -5.90 -4.71
C TYR A 175 0.54 -5.62 -3.74
N GLU A 176 0.64 -6.40 -2.67
CA GLU A 176 1.72 -6.33 -1.69
C GLU A 176 3.07 -6.66 -2.33
N LEU A 177 3.12 -7.70 -3.17
CA LEU A 177 4.34 -8.10 -3.88
C LEU A 177 4.70 -7.10 -4.97
N ASP A 178 3.70 -6.55 -5.67
CA ASP A 178 3.88 -5.50 -6.66
C ASP A 178 4.47 -4.23 -6.03
N ALA A 179 3.99 -3.84 -4.84
CA ALA A 179 4.52 -2.70 -4.09
C ALA A 179 5.98 -2.89 -3.67
N ILE A 180 6.34 -4.09 -3.20
CA ILE A 180 7.73 -4.44 -2.88
C ILE A 180 8.60 -4.35 -4.14
N ALA A 181 8.15 -4.95 -5.26
CA ALA A 181 8.87 -4.93 -6.54
C ALA A 181 9.16 -3.50 -7.00
N ALA A 182 8.14 -2.65 -6.99
CA ALA A 182 8.24 -1.25 -7.41
C ALA A 182 9.22 -0.46 -6.54
N CYS A 183 9.22 -0.66 -5.22
CA CYS A 183 10.17 0.01 -4.32
C CYS A 183 11.62 -0.39 -4.60
N VAL A 184 11.87 -1.67 -4.88
CA VAL A 184 13.23 -2.19 -5.15
C VAL A 184 13.73 -1.72 -6.52
N VAL A 185 12.87 -1.76 -7.54
CA VAL A 185 13.18 -1.16 -8.86
C VAL A 185 13.45 0.34 -8.71
N GLY A 186 12.75 1.02 -7.80
CA GLY A 186 12.99 2.41 -7.42
C GLY A 186 14.28 2.66 -6.62
N GLY A 187 15.06 1.63 -6.30
CA GLY A 187 16.37 1.74 -5.64
C GLY A 187 16.32 1.72 -4.10
N VAL A 188 15.20 1.29 -3.50
CA VAL A 188 15.15 0.98 -2.07
C VAL A 188 15.79 -0.38 -1.82
N SER A 189 16.69 -0.46 -0.84
CA SER A 189 17.36 -1.72 -0.53
C SER A 189 16.54 -2.63 0.37
N PHE A 190 16.59 -3.93 0.09
CA PHE A 190 16.06 -4.99 0.97
C PHE A 190 16.85 -5.12 2.28
N SER A 191 18.15 -4.78 2.25
CA SER A 191 19.03 -4.84 3.43
C SER A 191 18.86 -3.63 4.35
N GLY A 192 18.12 -2.60 3.92
CA GLY A 192 17.80 -1.41 4.70
C GLY A 192 18.80 -0.25 4.54
N GLY A 193 18.43 0.92 5.09
CA GLY A 193 19.31 2.09 5.19
C GLY A 193 19.50 2.91 3.91
N VAL A 194 18.93 2.48 2.77
CA VAL A 194 19.07 3.17 1.48
C VAL A 194 17.72 3.25 0.74
N GLY A 195 17.37 4.46 0.28
CA GLY A 195 16.17 4.72 -0.52
C GLY A 195 15.87 6.21 -0.66
N THR A 196 15.11 6.59 -1.68
CA THR A 196 14.63 7.98 -1.88
C THR A 196 13.17 7.98 -2.34
N VAL A 197 12.38 9.00 -1.94
CA VAL A 197 10.95 9.05 -2.31
C VAL A 197 10.80 9.10 -3.82
N PHE A 198 11.61 9.93 -4.49
CA PHE A 198 11.59 10.05 -5.94
C PHE A 198 11.96 8.74 -6.64
N GLY A 199 12.90 7.97 -6.09
CA GLY A 199 13.23 6.63 -6.58
C GLY A 199 12.02 5.70 -6.53
N VAL A 200 11.33 5.63 -5.38
CA VAL A 200 10.11 4.81 -5.21
C VAL A 200 9.02 5.21 -6.19
N VAL A 201 8.74 6.52 -6.33
CA VAL A 201 7.71 7.02 -7.27
C VAL A 201 8.07 6.62 -8.71
N THR A 202 9.33 6.74 -9.09
CA THR A 202 9.81 6.34 -10.42
C THR A 202 9.65 4.82 -10.62
N GLY A 203 9.99 4.02 -9.61
CA GLY A 203 9.84 2.57 -9.64
C GLY A 203 8.37 2.14 -9.79
N VAL A 204 7.45 2.77 -9.05
CA VAL A 204 6.00 2.55 -9.18
C VAL A 204 5.53 2.90 -10.60
N ILE A 205 5.91 4.06 -11.15
CA ILE A 205 5.53 4.44 -12.51
C ILE A 205 6.03 3.41 -13.53
N ILE A 206 7.30 2.99 -13.45
CA ILE A 206 7.86 1.98 -14.35
C ILE A 206 7.07 0.67 -14.25
N PHE A 207 6.84 0.19 -13.04
CA PHE A 207 6.14 -1.07 -12.81
C PHE A 207 4.68 -1.01 -13.30
N THR A 208 4.00 0.09 -13.05
CA THR A 208 2.63 0.35 -13.53
C THR A 208 2.56 0.43 -15.05
N VAL A 209 3.51 1.11 -15.70
CA VAL A 209 3.58 1.18 -17.18
C VAL A 209 3.79 -0.19 -17.80
N ILE A 210 4.62 -1.06 -17.20
CA ILE A 210 4.79 -2.43 -17.69
C ILE A 210 3.48 -3.21 -17.57
N ASN A 211 2.80 -3.15 -16.43
CA ASN A 211 1.55 -3.90 -16.22
C ASN A 211 0.42 -3.49 -17.15
N TYR A 212 0.15 -2.18 -17.24
CA TYR A 212 -0.89 -1.69 -18.15
C TYR A 212 -0.45 -1.79 -19.60
N GLY A 213 0.83 -1.56 -19.91
CA GLY A 213 1.37 -1.69 -21.27
C GLY A 213 1.19 -3.09 -21.84
N LEU A 214 1.51 -4.13 -21.07
CA LEU A 214 1.27 -5.53 -21.47
C LEU A 214 -0.21 -5.80 -21.68
N THR A 215 -1.07 -5.26 -20.82
CA THR A 215 -2.53 -5.37 -20.96
C THR A 215 -3.02 -4.71 -22.25
N TYR A 216 -2.53 -3.52 -22.60
CA TYR A 216 -2.92 -2.79 -23.81
C TYR A 216 -2.45 -3.45 -25.10
N ILE A 217 -1.32 -4.17 -25.07
CA ILE A 217 -0.82 -4.96 -26.20
C ILE A 217 -1.58 -6.30 -26.34
N GLY A 218 -2.54 -6.57 -25.44
CA GLY A 218 -3.38 -7.78 -25.49
C GLY A 218 -2.68 -9.02 -24.93
N VAL A 219 -1.61 -8.86 -24.14
CA VAL A 219 -0.97 -9.98 -23.46
C VAL A 219 -1.90 -10.52 -22.39
N ASN A 220 -2.14 -11.83 -22.45
CA ASN A 220 -3.00 -12.52 -21.50
C ASN A 220 -2.54 -12.24 -20.05
N PRO A 221 -3.45 -11.88 -19.13
CA PRO A 221 -3.15 -11.65 -17.71
C PRO A 221 -2.35 -12.77 -17.03
N TYR A 222 -2.50 -14.03 -17.45
CA TYR A 222 -1.73 -15.14 -16.90
C TYR A 222 -0.23 -15.01 -17.17
N TRP A 223 0.16 -14.52 -18.34
CA TRP A 223 1.55 -14.22 -18.67
C TRP A 223 2.09 -13.05 -17.85
N GLN A 224 1.23 -12.11 -17.46
CA GLN A 224 1.62 -10.97 -16.63
C GLN A 224 2.09 -11.46 -15.26
N TYR A 225 1.49 -12.50 -14.66
CA TYR A 225 1.99 -13.07 -13.40
C TYR A 225 3.40 -13.63 -13.51
N ILE A 226 3.72 -14.33 -14.62
CA ILE A 226 5.06 -14.86 -14.87
C ILE A 226 6.07 -13.72 -15.00
N ILE A 227 5.72 -12.69 -15.79
CA ILE A 227 6.58 -11.53 -16.02
C ILE A 227 6.79 -10.75 -14.71
N LYS A 228 5.72 -10.48 -13.95
CA LYS A 228 5.79 -9.83 -12.63
C LYS A 228 6.71 -10.59 -11.68
N GLY A 229 6.55 -11.91 -11.58
CA GLY A 229 7.42 -12.77 -10.76
C GLY A 229 8.88 -12.68 -11.20
N GLY A 230 9.14 -12.70 -12.51
CA GLY A 230 10.48 -12.50 -13.07
C GLY A 230 11.08 -11.14 -12.72
N ILE A 231 10.30 -10.06 -12.81
CA ILE A 231 10.75 -8.70 -12.44
C ILE A 231 11.09 -8.63 -10.95
N ILE A 232 10.28 -9.24 -10.08
CA ILE A 232 10.55 -9.29 -8.64
C ILE A 232 11.89 -10.00 -8.39
N ILE A 233 12.06 -11.21 -8.91
CA ILE A 233 13.30 -11.98 -8.73
C ILE A 233 14.50 -11.19 -9.25
N PHE A 234 14.39 -10.59 -10.44
CA PHE A 234 15.45 -9.80 -11.03
C PHE A 234 15.81 -8.57 -10.18
N ALA A 235 14.81 -7.82 -9.72
CA ALA A 235 15.00 -6.65 -8.88
C ALA A 235 15.70 -7.00 -7.55
N VAL A 236 15.24 -8.07 -6.87
CA VAL A 236 15.83 -8.52 -5.61
C VAL A 236 17.23 -9.12 -5.81
N ALA A 237 17.45 -9.86 -6.89
CA ALA A 237 18.75 -10.44 -7.21
C ALA A 237 19.79 -9.35 -7.48
N LEU A 238 19.42 -8.29 -8.22
CA LEU A 238 20.28 -7.14 -8.46
C LEU A 238 20.62 -6.39 -7.16
N ASP A 239 19.64 -6.18 -6.27
CA ASP A 239 19.92 -5.57 -4.96
C ASP A 239 20.89 -6.43 -4.14
N SER A 240 20.61 -7.74 -4.03
CA SER A 240 21.44 -8.69 -3.27
C SER A 240 22.88 -8.76 -3.79
N LEU A 241 23.07 -8.80 -5.11
CA LEU A 241 24.40 -8.84 -5.74
C LEU A 241 25.20 -7.55 -5.50
N LYS A 242 24.52 -6.40 -5.52
CA LYS A 242 25.16 -5.09 -5.29
C LYS A 242 25.72 -4.98 -3.86
N TYR A 243 25.06 -5.60 -2.88
CA TYR A 243 25.55 -5.64 -1.49
C TYR A 243 26.58 -6.72 -1.25
N ALA A 244 26.47 -7.89 -1.89
CA ALA A 244 27.48 -8.95 -1.79
C ALA A 244 28.87 -8.49 -2.26
N ARG A 245 28.95 -7.59 -3.25
CA ARG A 245 30.22 -7.01 -3.75
C ARG A 245 30.84 -5.94 -2.85
N LYS A 246 30.14 -5.46 -1.82
CA LYS A 246 30.65 -4.46 -0.87
C LYS A 246 31.23 -5.06 0.41
N LYS A 247 31.04 -6.37 0.64
CA LYS A 247 31.79 -7.15 1.63
C LYS A 247 33.08 -7.66 1.01
#